data_AF-A0AAU0XQB6-F1
#
_entry.id   AF-A0AAU0XQB6-F1
#
_cell.length_a   1.000
_cell.length_b   1.000
_cell.length_c   1.000
_cell.angle_alpha   90.00
_cell.angle_beta   90.00
_cell.angle_gamma   90.00
#
_symmetry.space_group_name_H-M   'P 1'
#
loop_
_entity.id
_entity.type
_entity.pdbx_description
1 polymer ?
#
loop_
_entity_poly.entity_id
_entity_poly.type
_entity_poly.pdbx_seq_one_letter_code
_entity_poly.pdbx_strand_id
1 'polypeptide(L)'
;MAGGGFSKLPNGSVVVAITLTGPADGAGPGSPVRVLVHAANRARALTRLRNLGLRAVYLRGNAEPPTPDEVTAVLHHPDGLLWRARPENAQELWHPIRTLLAPSVPAQQN
;
A
#
# COMPACT_ATOMS: atom_id res chain seq x y z
N MET A 1 -2.95 -22.30 7.25
CA MET A 1 -2.36 -21.20 8.04
C MET A 1 -2.78 -19.89 7.38
N ALA A 2 -3.86 -19.29 7.86
CA ALA A 2 -4.36 -18.02 7.34
C ALA A 2 -3.45 -16.89 7.84
N GLY A 3 -2.30 -16.72 7.17
CA GLY A 3 -1.36 -15.64 7.46
C GLY A 3 -2.03 -14.32 7.09
N GLY A 4 -2.33 -13.49 8.09
CA GLY A 4 -2.87 -12.15 7.85
C GLY A 4 -2.01 -11.39 6.83
N GLY A 5 -2.58 -10.39 6.15
CA GLY A 5 -2.10 -9.69 4.93
C GLY A 5 -0.65 -9.22 4.84
N PHE A 6 0.32 -10.10 5.08
CA PHE A 6 1.74 -9.87 4.97
C PHE A 6 2.45 -11.16 4.58
N SER A 7 3.55 -11.01 3.84
CA SER A 7 4.46 -12.10 3.49
C SER A 7 5.83 -11.82 4.09
N LYS A 8 6.42 -12.84 4.70
CA LYS A 8 7.80 -12.78 5.22
C LYS A 8 8.77 -13.16 4.11
N LEU A 9 9.82 -12.36 3.97
CA LEU A 9 10.86 -12.55 2.99
C LEU A 9 12.02 -13.39 3.57
N PRO A 10 12.81 -14.07 2.72
CA PRO A 10 13.92 -14.90 3.16
C PRO A 10 15.02 -14.11 3.89
N ASN A 11 15.14 -12.81 3.61
CA ASN A 11 16.05 -11.89 4.30
C ASN A 11 15.57 -11.47 5.71
N GLY A 12 14.42 -11.99 6.18
CA GLY A 12 13.85 -11.68 7.49
C GLY A 12 12.95 -10.44 7.53
N SER A 13 12.91 -9.65 6.46
CA SER A 13 11.97 -8.52 6.32
C SER A 13 10.55 -8.99 5.94
N VAL A 14 9.57 -8.09 5.96
CA VAL A 14 8.18 -8.39 5.61
C VAL A 14 7.64 -7.40 4.60
N VAL A 15 6.75 -7.88 3.75
CA VAL A 15 5.89 -7.06 2.89
C VAL A 15 4.49 -7.14 3.46
N VAL A 16 3.92 -6.00 3.83
CA VAL A 16 2.53 -5.90 4.31
C VAL A 16 1.67 -5.32 3.21
N ALA A 17 0.58 -6.01 2.88
CA ALA A 17 -0.47 -5.53 2.00
C ALA A 17 -1.71 -5.16 2.83
N ILE A 18 -2.16 -3.92 2.67
CA ILE A 18 -3.36 -3.45 3.36
C ILE A 18 -4.23 -2.64 2.41
N THR A 19 -5.49 -3.03 2.31
CA THR A 19 -6.51 -2.22 1.64
C THR A 19 -7.01 -1.17 2.62
N LEU A 20 -6.83 0.10 2.27
CA LEU A 20 -7.26 1.26 3.03
C LEU A 20 -8.31 2.02 2.23
N THR A 21 -9.23 2.70 2.91
CA THR A 21 -10.04 3.72 2.25
C THR A 21 -9.10 4.90 1.97
N GLY A 22 -8.98 5.30 0.70
CA GLY A 22 -8.06 6.35 0.28
C GLY A 22 -8.37 7.69 0.95
N PRO A 23 -7.36 8.56 1.13
CA PRO A 23 -7.58 9.94 1.55
C PRO A 23 -8.48 10.66 0.54
N ALA A 24 -9.33 11.57 1.02
CA ALA A 24 -10.33 12.26 0.22
C ALA A 24 -9.76 13.02 -0.99
N ASP A 25 -8.46 13.35 -0.95
CA ASP A 25 -7.80 14.27 -1.88
C ASP A 25 -6.97 13.59 -3.00
N GLY A 26 -6.89 12.26 -3.11
CA GLY A 26 -5.95 11.61 -4.05
C GLY A 26 -6.53 10.57 -5.02
N ALA A 27 -7.42 9.69 -4.55
CA ALA A 27 -8.02 8.60 -5.35
C ALA A 27 -9.54 8.76 -5.54
N GLY A 28 -10.06 9.94 -5.23
CA GLY A 28 -11.47 10.19 -5.01
C GLY A 28 -11.90 9.79 -3.58
N PRO A 29 -12.84 10.54 -2.97
CA PRO A 29 -13.30 10.27 -1.63
C PRO A 29 -13.95 8.88 -1.55
N GLY A 30 -13.41 8.01 -0.70
CA GLY A 30 -14.00 6.71 -0.39
C GLY A 30 -13.51 5.51 -1.21
N SER A 31 -12.64 5.71 -2.21
CA SER A 31 -12.13 4.60 -3.04
C SER A 31 -11.16 3.68 -2.25
N PRO A 32 -11.26 2.35 -2.36
CA PRO A 32 -10.37 1.42 -1.68
C PRO A 32 -8.97 1.40 -2.34
N VAL A 33 -7.97 2.00 -1.71
CA VAL A 33 -6.58 1.94 -2.16
C VAL A 33 -5.88 0.72 -1.54
N ARG A 34 -5.07 0.01 -2.32
CA ARG A 34 -4.21 -1.08 -1.82
C ARG A 34 -2.80 -0.55 -1.62
N VAL A 35 -2.31 -0.63 -0.39
CA VAL A 35 -1.00 -0.11 0.02
C VAL A 35 -0.07 -1.26 0.36
N LEU A 36 1.15 -1.19 -0.17
CA LEU A 36 2.23 -2.14 0.06
C LEU A 36 3.35 -1.47 0.84
N VAL A 37 3.82 -2.13 1.89
CA VAL A 37 4.92 -1.63 2.73
C VAL A 37 5.96 -2.72 2.92
N HIS A 38 7.18 -2.43 2.49
CA HIS A 38 8.37 -3.19 2.84
C HIS A 38 8.98 -2.63 4.13
N ALA A 39 9.15 -3.49 5.13
CA ALA A 39 9.73 -3.13 6.42
C ALA A 39 10.43 -4.31 7.08
N ALA A 40 11.29 -4.04 8.07
CA ALA A 40 11.95 -5.09 8.84
C ALA A 40 10.97 -6.00 9.61
N ASN A 41 9.81 -5.47 10.04
CA ASN A 41 8.77 -6.24 10.72
C ASN A 41 7.39 -5.57 10.57
N ARG A 42 6.34 -6.29 10.94
CA ARG A 42 4.96 -5.83 10.82
C ARG A 42 4.69 -4.56 11.63
N ALA A 43 5.23 -4.46 12.84
CA ALA A 43 5.04 -3.28 13.68
C ALA A 43 5.60 -2.02 13.02
N ARG A 44 6.80 -2.09 12.44
CA ARG A 44 7.43 -0.98 11.71
C ARG A 44 6.64 -0.58 10.47
N ALA A 45 6.09 -1.55 9.72
CA ALA A 45 5.21 -1.24 8.60
C ALA A 45 3.98 -0.42 9.05
N LEU A 46 3.31 -0.85 10.12
CA LEU A 46 2.14 -0.16 10.67
C LEU A 46 2.49 1.23 11.21
N THR A 47 3.65 1.39 11.86
CA THR A 47 4.14 2.69 12.31
C THR A 47 4.37 3.64 11.14
N ARG A 48 4.99 3.18 10.04
CA ARG A 48 5.19 4.01 8.84
C ARG A 48 3.86 4.49 8.27
N LEU A 49 2.87 3.62 8.14
CA LEU A 49 1.53 4.01 7.67
C LEU A 49 0.89 5.06 8.58
N ARG A 50 0.97 4.87 9.90
CA ARG A 50 0.42 5.83 10.86
C ARG A 50 1.10 7.19 10.79
N ASN A 51 2.42 7.22 10.60
CA ASN A 51 3.19 8.46 10.43
C ASN A 51 2.83 9.21 9.14
N LEU A 52 2.33 8.50 8.13
CA LEU A 52 1.84 9.09 6.87
C LEU A 52 0.40 9.63 6.99
N GLY A 53 -0.19 9.63 8.19
CA GLY A 53 -1.57 10.06 8.39
C GLY A 53 -2.64 9.05 7.95
N LEU A 54 -2.21 7.88 7.47
CA LEU A 54 -3.10 6.77 7.14
C LEU A 54 -3.57 6.13 8.46
N ARG A 55 -4.69 6.65 8.96
CA ARG A 55 -5.42 6.07 10.10
C ARG A 55 -5.94 4.72 9.67
N ALA A 56 -5.12 3.68 9.89
CA ALA A 56 -5.43 2.29 9.62
C ALA A 56 -6.80 1.95 10.20
N VAL A 57 -7.82 1.99 9.35
CA VAL A 57 -9.19 1.60 9.71
C VAL A 57 -9.12 0.09 9.91
N TYR A 58 -8.98 -0.28 11.18
CA TYR A 58 -9.14 -1.60 11.77
C TYR A 58 -8.96 -2.77 10.81
N LEU A 59 -7.74 -3.32 10.70
CA LEU A 59 -7.34 -4.72 10.39
C LEU A 59 -8.09 -5.55 9.31
N ARG A 60 -9.25 -5.13 8.80
CA ARG A 60 -10.11 -5.77 7.81
C ARG A 60 -9.45 -5.75 6.45
N GLY A 61 -8.71 -4.68 6.14
CA GLY A 61 -7.93 -4.57 4.90
C GLY A 61 -6.68 -5.45 4.85
N ASN A 62 -6.25 -6.02 5.98
CA ASN A 62 -5.09 -6.90 6.09
C ASN A 62 -5.52 -8.37 6.10
N ALA A 63 -6.51 -8.71 5.29
CA ALA A 63 -7.03 -10.08 5.15
C ALA A 63 -6.34 -10.86 4.03
N GLU A 64 -5.89 -10.16 2.98
CA GLU A 64 -5.27 -10.78 1.81
C GLU A 64 -3.74 -10.67 1.85
N PRO A 65 -3.00 -11.78 1.68
CA PRO A 65 -1.55 -11.73 1.55
C PRO A 65 -1.14 -10.93 0.30
N PRO A 66 0.07 -10.35 0.27
CA PRO A 66 0.60 -9.74 -0.94
C PRO A 66 0.85 -10.80 -2.01
N THR A 67 0.54 -10.48 -3.27
CA THR A 67 0.88 -11.35 -4.42
C THR A 67 2.39 -11.31 -4.73
N PRO A 68 2.93 -12.28 -5.48
CA PRO A 68 4.35 -12.25 -5.85
C PRO A 68 4.77 -11.01 -6.66
N ASP A 69 3.87 -10.51 -7.51
CA ASP A 69 4.07 -9.27 -8.26
C ASP A 69 4.15 -8.06 -7.33
N GLU A 70 3.22 -7.98 -6.36
CA GLU A 70 3.20 -6.94 -5.32
C GLU A 70 4.50 -6.92 -4.49
N VAL A 71 4.99 -8.09 -4.11
CA VAL A 71 6.27 -8.25 -3.41
C VAL A 71 7.43 -7.76 -4.27
N THR A 72 7.43 -8.10 -5.56
CA THR A 72 8.50 -7.70 -6.48
C THR A 72 8.50 -6.17 -6.67
N ALA A 73 7.34 -5.57 -6.94
CA ALA A 73 7.20 -4.13 -7.13
C ALA A 73 7.73 -3.33 -5.94
N VAL A 74 7.36 -3.69 -4.70
CA VAL A 74 7.78 -2.95 -3.51
C VAL A 74 9.28 -3.08 -3.22
N LEU A 75 9.88 -4.22 -3.55
CA LEU A 75 11.31 -4.46 -3.36
C LEU A 75 12.19 -3.66 -4.34
N HIS A 76 11.67 -3.35 -5.53
CA HIS A 76 12.36 -2.52 -6.51
C HIS A 76 12.15 -1.02 -6.29
N HIS A 77 11.29 -0.62 -5.34
CA HIS A 77 11.01 0.78 -5.06
C HIS A 77 11.93 1.34 -3.95
N PRO A 78 12.59 2.49 -4.16
CA PRO A 78 13.59 3.02 -3.20
C PRO A 78 13.01 3.30 -1.80
N ASP A 79 11.75 3.71 -1.73
CA ASP A 79 11.11 4.03 -0.44
C ASP A 79 10.51 2.80 0.27
N GLY A 80 10.42 1.66 -0.41
CA GLY A 80 9.74 0.45 0.07
C GLY A 80 8.25 0.68 0.39
N LEU A 81 7.60 1.62 -0.29
CA LEU A 81 6.22 2.05 -0.07
C LEU A 81 5.53 2.36 -1.39
N LEU A 82 4.51 1.57 -1.71
CA LEU A 82 3.72 1.70 -2.94
C LEU A 82 2.22 1.68 -2.63
N TRP A 83 1.43 2.24 -3.52
CA TRP A 83 -0.03 2.15 -3.46
C TRP A 83 -0.63 2.03 -4.88
N ARG A 84 -1.88 1.55 -4.94
CA ARG A 84 -2.74 1.57 -6.14
C ARG A 84 -4.20 1.82 -5.75
N ALA A 85 -5.02 2.39 -6.62
CA ALA A 85 -6.37 2.86 -6.30
C ALA A 85 -7.51 1.84 -6.52
N ARG A 86 -7.27 0.79 -7.30
CA ARG A 86 -8.21 -0.26 -7.69
C ARG A 86 -7.49 -1.60 -7.64
N PRO A 87 -7.57 -2.33 -6.52
CA PRO A 87 -6.94 -3.64 -6.43
C PRO A 87 -7.48 -4.65 -7.46
N GLU A 88 -8.72 -4.50 -7.93
CA GLU A 88 -9.32 -5.34 -8.97
C GLU A 88 -8.84 -5.04 -10.40
N ASN A 89 -8.20 -3.89 -10.64
CA ASN A 89 -7.82 -3.49 -11.99
C ASN A 89 -6.31 -3.59 -12.19
N ALA A 90 -5.86 -4.71 -12.75
CA ALA A 90 -4.43 -5.00 -13.00
C ALA A 90 -3.76 -4.01 -14.00
N GLN A 91 -4.54 -3.19 -14.70
CA GLN A 91 -4.03 -2.12 -15.57
C GLN A 91 -3.58 -0.88 -14.81
N GLU A 92 -3.96 -0.75 -13.54
CA GLU A 92 -3.58 0.40 -12.74
C GLU A 92 -2.13 0.29 -12.26
N LEU A 93 -1.36 1.33 -12.51
CA LEU A 93 0.08 1.33 -12.26
C LEU A 93 0.39 1.44 -10.76
N TRP A 94 1.54 0.92 -10.36
CA TRP A 94 2.05 1.12 -9.01
C TRP A 94 2.49 2.57 -8.81
N HIS A 95 1.91 3.23 -7.82
CA HIS A 95 2.20 4.61 -7.51
C HIS A 95 3.06 4.72 -6.23
N PRO A 96 4.05 5.62 -6.20
CA PRO A 96 4.84 5.84 -4.99
C PRO A 96 3.97 6.53 -3.93
N ILE A 97 4.08 6.19 -2.65
CA ILE A 97 3.17 6.72 -1.60
C ILE A 97 3.13 8.26 -1.52
N ARG A 98 4.19 8.94 -1.96
CA ARG A 98 4.22 10.41 -2.10
C ARG A 98 3.14 10.97 -3.03
N THR A 99 2.70 10.23 -4.04
CA THR A 99 1.61 10.66 -4.94
C THR A 99 0.23 10.54 -4.30
N LEU A 100 0.09 9.68 -3.28
CA LEU A 100 -1.13 9.63 -2.46
C LEU A 100 -1.23 10.85 -1.54
N LEU A 101 -0.07 11.34 -1.07
CA LEU A 101 0.03 12.45 -0.11
C LEU A 101 0.24 13.81 -0.79
N ALA A 102 0.61 13.82 -2.06
CA ALA A 102 0.66 15.03 -2.85
C ALA A 102 -0.79 15.55 -3.01
N PRO A 103 -1.05 16.85 -2.84
CA PRO A 103 -2.33 17.42 -3.22
C PRO A 103 -2.59 17.06 -4.68
N SER A 104 -3.79 16.56 -5.00
CA SER A 104 -4.20 16.25 -6.38
C SER A 104 -3.84 17.41 -7.28
N VAL A 105 -2.73 17.28 -8.00
CA VAL A 105 -2.55 18.03 -9.23
C VAL A 105 -3.44 17.27 -10.21
N PRO A 106 -4.55 17.86 -10.68
CA PRO A 106 -5.37 17.19 -11.68
C PRO A 106 -4.44 16.82 -12.83
N ALA A 107 -4.36 15.52 -13.12
CA ALA A 107 -3.65 15.02 -14.27
C ALA A 107 -4.24 15.72 -15.50
N GLN A 108 -3.50 16.68 -16.04
CA GLN A 108 -3.82 17.36 -17.28
C GLN A 108 -3.80 16.29 -18.37
N GLN A 109 -4.99 15.84 -18.76
CA GLN A 109 -5.20 15.03 -19.94
C GLN A 109 -4.90 15.92 -21.15
N ASN A 110 -3.96 15.49 -21.98
CA ASN A 110 -3.67 16.05 -23.30
C ASN A 110 -4.20 15.08 -24.36
#